data_AF-A0A6J2YCM8-F1
#
_entry.id   AF-A0A6J2YCM8-F1
#
_cell.length_a   1.000
_cell.length_b   1.000
_cell.length_c   1.000
_cell.angle_alpha   90.00
_cell.angle_beta   90.00
_cell.angle_gamma   90.00
#
_symmetry.space_group_name_H-M   'P 1'
#
loop_
_entity.id
_entity.type
_entity.pdbx_description
1 polymer ?
#
loop_
_entity_poly.entity_id
_entity_poly.type
_entity_poly.pdbx_seq_one_letter_code
_entity_poly.pdbx_strand_id
1 'polypeptide(L)'
;MDYRIFIFSVLFFVSTLKYAYGCSCMPAHPQTHYCNSDFVILAKVKKEQIIESTQSRVYKVRVKREFKISEKGLVALKSGRLHTPIEDAACGAMLQLGKVYVISGRIHSLKAHITQCGMALPWNQVTRRQRKGLRQLYKQGCTCNIKYCMFGGLYGKCTRHRDSCNWNSHCETENGICLRQDNGSCMWSKNRLLAACRHPKRNSTIPGWHTNMIP
;
A
#
# COMPACT_ATOMS: atom_id res chain seq x y z
N MET A 1 31.29 -17.33 43.39
CA MET A 1 30.81 -17.20 41.99
C MET A 1 31.72 -16.22 41.29
N ASP A 2 32.57 -16.71 40.40
CA ASP A 2 33.66 -15.92 39.82
C ASP A 2 33.13 -14.86 38.86
N TYR A 3 33.40 -13.58 39.16
CA TYR A 3 33.02 -12.43 38.34
C TYR A 3 33.49 -12.56 36.88
N ARG A 4 34.57 -13.34 36.65
CA ARG A 4 35.10 -13.66 35.32
C ARG A 4 34.12 -14.49 34.50
N ILE A 5 33.48 -15.49 35.10
CA ILE A 5 32.47 -16.32 34.42
C ILE A 5 31.26 -15.46 34.02
N PHE A 6 30.88 -14.53 34.88
CA PHE A 6 29.79 -13.59 34.61
C PHE A 6 30.13 -12.61 33.47
N ILE A 7 31.36 -12.11 33.41
CA ILE A 7 31.80 -11.23 32.31
C ILE A 7 31.82 -11.98 30.98
N PHE A 8 32.34 -13.22 30.95
CA PHE A 8 32.37 -14.03 29.73
C PHE A 8 30.97 -14.39 29.23
N SER A 9 30.04 -14.72 30.13
CA SER A 9 28.66 -15.00 29.74
C SER A 9 27.93 -13.77 29.19
N VAL A 10 28.14 -12.59 29.79
CA VAL A 10 27.58 -11.32 29.30
C VAL A 10 28.16 -10.94 27.92
N LEU A 11 29.48 -11.08 27.71
CA LEU A 11 30.11 -10.80 26.41
C LEU A 11 29.63 -11.77 25.31
N PHE A 12 29.38 -13.03 25.63
CA PHE A 12 28.80 -14.00 24.71
C PHE A 12 27.34 -13.65 24.36
N PHE A 13 26.55 -13.20 25.34
CA PHE A 13 25.16 -12.78 25.09
C PHE A 13 25.10 -11.48 24.25
N VAL A 14 26.00 -10.53 24.48
CA VAL A 14 26.05 -9.29 23.69
C VAL A 14 26.52 -9.53 22.26
N SER A 15 27.45 -10.47 22.03
CA SER A 15 27.93 -10.79 20.67
C SER A 15 26.91 -11.57 19.82
N THR A 16 25.86 -12.12 20.44
CA THR A 16 24.74 -12.79 19.73
C THR A 16 23.54 -11.87 19.46
N LEU A 17 23.58 -10.61 19.92
CA LEU A 17 22.59 -9.60 19.57
C LEU A 17 22.74 -9.21 18.09
N LYS A 18 22.13 -10.01 17.21
CA LYS A 18 21.90 -9.61 15.82
C LYS A 18 20.79 -8.56 15.79
N TYR A 19 21.05 -7.39 15.20
CA TYR A 19 20.01 -6.43 14.88
C TYR A 19 19.03 -7.07 13.89
N ALA A 20 17.80 -7.34 14.33
CA ALA A 20 16.72 -7.76 13.47
C ALA A 20 16.15 -6.52 12.77
N TYR A 21 16.53 -6.29 11.51
CA TYR A 21 15.85 -5.32 10.67
C TYR A 21 14.54 -5.92 10.17
N GLY A 22 13.41 -5.40 10.67
CA GLY A 22 12.08 -5.73 10.15
C GLY A 22 11.65 -4.77 9.04
N CYS A 23 10.65 -5.17 8.26
CA CYS A 23 10.03 -4.28 7.30
C CYS A 23 9.13 -3.26 8.01
N SER A 24 9.33 -1.97 7.74
CA SER A 24 8.44 -0.90 8.20
C SER A 24 8.04 -0.03 7.01
N CYS A 25 6.73 0.16 6.83
CA CYS A 25 6.16 0.89 5.71
C CYS A 25 5.58 2.22 6.18
N MET A 26 5.90 3.30 5.47
CA MET A 26 5.19 4.56 5.65
C MET A 26 3.75 4.42 5.11
N PRO A 27 2.71 4.78 5.89
CA PRO A 27 1.34 4.73 5.41
C PRO A 27 1.16 5.58 4.14
N ALA A 28 0.53 5.01 3.11
CA ALA A 28 0.24 5.71 1.87
C ALA A 28 -1.19 5.46 1.41
N HIS A 29 -1.84 6.52 0.90
CA HIS A 29 -3.20 6.44 0.39
C HIS A 29 -3.20 5.67 -0.95
N PRO A 30 -4.28 4.95 -1.33
CA PRO A 30 -4.34 4.23 -2.61
C PRO A 30 -4.00 5.08 -3.84
N GLN A 31 -4.39 6.36 -3.84
CA GLN A 31 -3.98 7.32 -4.87
C GLN A 31 -2.46 7.56 -4.88
N THR A 32 -1.82 7.68 -3.73
CA THR A 32 -0.37 7.85 -3.61
C THR A 32 0.37 6.63 -4.16
N HIS A 33 -0.09 5.41 -3.84
CA HIS A 33 0.43 4.19 -4.47
C HIS A 33 0.25 4.21 -5.99
N TYR A 34 -0.94 4.61 -6.48
CA TYR A 34 -1.18 4.73 -7.91
C TYR A 34 -0.19 5.71 -8.59
N CYS A 35 0.07 6.85 -7.97
CA CYS A 35 0.93 7.88 -8.53
C CYS A 35 2.42 7.48 -8.51
N ASN A 36 2.88 6.82 -7.45
CA ASN A 36 4.30 6.51 -7.22
C ASN A 36 4.74 5.14 -7.78
N SER A 37 3.84 4.40 -8.42
CA SER A 37 4.11 3.09 -9.04
C SER A 37 4.30 3.18 -10.55
N ASP A 38 5.13 2.30 -11.11
CA ASP A 38 5.33 2.19 -12.56
C ASP A 38 4.17 1.47 -13.25
N PHE A 39 3.50 0.57 -12.52
CA PHE A 39 2.31 -0.11 -12.98
C PHE A 39 1.26 -0.24 -11.89
N VAL A 40 -0.01 -0.25 -12.30
CA VAL A 40 -1.17 -0.58 -11.48
C VAL A 40 -2.09 -1.46 -12.31
N ILE A 41 -2.29 -2.70 -11.90
CA ILE A 41 -3.03 -3.72 -12.66
C ILE A 41 -4.07 -4.42 -11.80
N LEU A 42 -5.13 -4.90 -12.44
CA LEU A 42 -6.03 -5.91 -11.87
C LEU A 42 -5.57 -7.27 -12.36
N ALA A 43 -5.17 -8.16 -11.47
CA ALA A 43 -4.64 -9.47 -11.87
C ALA A 43 -5.13 -10.61 -10.97
N LYS A 44 -5.31 -11.80 -11.56
CA LYS A 44 -5.59 -13.04 -10.83
C LYS A 44 -4.27 -13.79 -10.59
N VAL A 45 -4.00 -14.15 -9.35
CA VAL A 45 -2.83 -14.95 -8.97
C VAL A 45 -3.03 -16.40 -9.40
N LYS A 46 -2.06 -16.99 -10.10
CA LYS A 46 -2.17 -18.32 -10.69
C LYS A 46 -1.23 -19.33 -10.06
N LYS A 47 0.04 -18.97 -9.92
CA LYS A 47 1.09 -19.82 -9.34
C LYS A 47 2.05 -18.97 -8.52
N GLU A 48 2.68 -19.62 -7.55
CA GLU A 48 3.76 -19.08 -6.73
C GLU A 48 4.97 -19.99 -6.93
N GLN A 49 6.15 -19.39 -7.00
CA GLN A 49 7.43 -20.08 -7.14
C GLN A 49 8.45 -19.39 -6.25
N ILE A 50 9.22 -20.18 -5.50
CA ILE A 50 10.34 -19.69 -4.70
C ILE A 50 11.63 -19.96 -5.48
N ILE A 51 12.45 -18.93 -5.64
CA ILE A 51 13.76 -19.00 -6.29
C ILE A 51 14.81 -18.73 -5.22
N GLU A 52 15.26 -19.80 -4.57
CA GLU A 52 16.21 -19.75 -3.45
C GLU A 52 17.52 -19.05 -3.81
N SER A 53 18.04 -19.30 -5.02
CA SER A 53 19.30 -18.68 -5.48
C SER A 53 19.27 -17.15 -5.51
N THR A 54 18.09 -16.55 -5.64
CA THR A 54 17.90 -15.08 -5.67
C THR A 54 17.13 -14.56 -4.46
N GLN A 55 16.83 -15.42 -3.49
CA GLN A 55 15.96 -15.12 -2.36
C GLN A 55 14.65 -14.41 -2.77
N SER A 56 14.10 -14.83 -3.92
CA SER A 56 12.94 -14.19 -4.55
C SER A 56 11.75 -15.13 -4.65
N ARG A 57 10.59 -14.63 -4.22
CA ARG A 57 9.29 -15.22 -4.46
C ARG A 57 8.70 -14.60 -5.72
N VAL A 58 8.18 -15.44 -6.61
CA VAL A 58 7.65 -15.05 -7.91
C VAL A 58 6.22 -15.51 -8.07
N TYR A 59 5.31 -14.56 -8.32
CA TYR A 59 3.92 -14.85 -8.65
C TYR A 59 3.71 -14.81 -10.15
N LYS A 60 3.19 -15.90 -10.72
CA LYS A 60 2.60 -15.88 -12.06
C LYS A 60 1.17 -15.38 -11.96
N VAL A 61 0.85 -14.30 -12.67
CA VAL A 61 -0.47 -13.69 -12.67
C VAL A 61 -1.07 -13.64 -14.07
N ARG A 62 -2.41 -13.63 -14.14
CA ARG A 62 -3.16 -13.25 -15.34
C ARG A 62 -3.66 -11.83 -15.18
N VAL A 63 -3.09 -10.90 -15.94
CA VAL A 63 -3.57 -9.52 -16.01
C VAL A 63 -4.98 -9.53 -16.63
N LYS A 64 -5.93 -8.92 -15.93
CA LYS A 64 -7.31 -8.73 -16.38
C LYS A 64 -7.55 -7.31 -16.90
N ARG A 65 -6.88 -6.33 -16.32
CA ARG A 65 -6.98 -4.91 -16.69
C ARG A 65 -5.73 -4.16 -16.26
N GLU A 66 -5.34 -3.19 -17.06
CA GLU A 66 -4.28 -2.23 -16.75
C GLU A 66 -4.93 -0.88 -16.41
N PHE A 67 -4.58 -0.34 -15.25
CA PHE A 67 -5.03 1.01 -14.83
C PHE A 67 -3.93 2.05 -15.02
N LYS A 68 -2.67 1.62 -14.95
CA LYS A 68 -1.47 2.39 -15.24
C LYS A 68 -0.38 1.42 -15.67
N ILE A 69 0.35 1.72 -16.73
CA ILE A 69 1.52 0.96 -17.15
C ILE A 69 2.49 1.93 -17.84
N SER A 70 3.75 1.93 -17.42
CA SER A 70 4.82 2.62 -18.13
C SER A 70 5.30 1.78 -19.33
N GLU A 71 6.09 2.37 -20.23
CA GLU A 71 6.67 1.64 -21.37
C GLU A 71 7.53 0.45 -20.92
N LYS A 72 8.35 0.65 -19.88
CA LYS A 72 9.09 -0.43 -19.22
C LYS A 72 8.15 -1.50 -18.66
N GLY A 73 6.95 -1.10 -18.23
CA GLY A 73 5.95 -1.98 -17.67
C GLY A 73 5.34 -2.92 -18.69
N LEU A 74 5.14 -2.45 -19.92
CA LEU A 74 4.67 -3.29 -21.03
C LEU A 74 5.62 -4.47 -21.27
N VAL A 75 6.93 -4.20 -21.22
CA VAL A 75 7.96 -5.25 -21.37
C VAL A 75 8.00 -6.15 -20.15
N ALA A 76 8.11 -5.57 -18.95
CA ALA A 76 8.28 -6.31 -17.69
C ALA A 76 7.07 -7.23 -17.39
N LEU A 77 5.86 -6.77 -17.67
CA LEU A 77 4.61 -7.51 -17.42
C LEU A 77 4.22 -8.46 -18.55
N LYS A 78 4.92 -8.46 -19.70
CA LYS A 78 4.65 -9.39 -20.82
C LYS A 78 4.64 -10.85 -20.37
N SER A 79 5.56 -11.21 -19.46
CA SER A 79 5.63 -12.55 -18.90
C SER A 79 4.63 -12.79 -17.76
N GLY A 80 3.90 -11.79 -17.28
CA GLY A 80 2.97 -11.89 -16.15
C GLY A 80 3.63 -12.39 -14.85
N ARG A 81 4.90 -12.09 -14.63
CA ARG A 81 5.64 -12.46 -13.42
C ARG A 81 5.82 -11.23 -12.53
N LEU A 82 5.46 -11.37 -11.26
CA LEU A 82 5.69 -10.37 -10.22
C LEU A 82 6.71 -10.92 -9.24
N HIS A 83 7.78 -10.16 -9.00
CA HIS A 83 8.87 -10.52 -8.11
C HIS A 83 8.70 -9.82 -6.76
N THR A 84 9.00 -10.52 -5.69
CA THR A 84 9.04 -9.98 -4.33
C THR A 84 10.09 -10.74 -3.51
N PRO A 85 10.65 -10.16 -2.44
CA PRO A 85 11.43 -10.92 -1.47
C PRO A 85 10.64 -12.09 -0.89
N ILE A 86 11.34 -13.17 -0.51
CA ILE A 86 10.70 -14.33 0.15
C ILE A 86 10.26 -13.98 1.56
N GLU A 87 11.08 -13.23 2.29
CA GLU A 87 10.89 -12.92 3.71
C GLU A 87 10.09 -11.64 3.94
N ASP A 88 9.24 -11.66 4.96
CA ASP A 88 8.45 -10.51 5.38
C ASP A 88 9.35 -9.40 5.97
N ALA A 89 10.45 -9.77 6.63
CA ALA A 89 11.45 -8.83 7.13
C ALA A 89 12.06 -7.97 6.01
N ALA A 90 12.13 -8.51 4.79
CA ALA A 90 12.57 -7.81 3.58
C ALA A 90 11.41 -7.15 2.80
N CYS A 91 10.23 -6.99 3.42
CA CYS A 91 9.01 -6.48 2.79
C CYS A 91 8.46 -7.39 1.67
N GLY A 92 8.57 -8.70 1.86
CA GLY A 92 7.95 -9.71 1.00
C GLY A 92 6.43 -9.55 0.93
N ALA A 93 5.87 -9.33 -0.26
CA ALA A 93 4.43 -9.34 -0.48
C ALA A 93 3.89 -10.77 -0.45
N MET A 94 2.81 -10.98 0.31
CA MET A 94 2.08 -12.25 0.35
C MET A 94 0.77 -12.13 -0.45
N LEU A 95 0.64 -12.91 -1.52
CA LEU A 95 -0.57 -12.96 -2.34
C LEU A 95 -1.19 -14.35 -2.34
N GLN A 96 -2.51 -14.43 -2.21
CA GLN A 96 -3.22 -15.72 -2.21
C GLN A 96 -3.51 -16.23 -3.62
N LEU A 97 -3.23 -17.51 -3.87
CA LEU A 97 -3.54 -18.18 -5.14
C LEU A 97 -5.04 -18.11 -5.45
N GLY A 98 -5.38 -17.93 -6.72
CA GLY A 98 -6.77 -17.90 -7.19
C GLY A 98 -7.54 -16.59 -6.92
N LYS A 99 -7.06 -15.75 -6.00
CA LYS A 99 -7.66 -14.44 -5.71
C LYS A 99 -7.28 -13.41 -6.78
N VAL A 100 -8.09 -12.34 -6.84
CA VAL A 100 -7.92 -11.22 -7.77
C VAL A 100 -7.58 -9.99 -6.96
N TYR A 101 -6.51 -9.30 -7.34
CA TYR A 101 -6.04 -8.10 -6.64
C TYR A 101 -5.88 -6.92 -7.58
N VAL A 102 -6.07 -5.72 -7.05
CA VAL A 102 -5.45 -4.51 -7.60
C VAL A 102 -4.05 -4.44 -7.02
N ILE A 103 -3.05 -4.49 -7.90
CA ILE A 103 -1.64 -4.57 -7.54
C ILE A 103 -0.91 -3.38 -8.15
N SER A 104 -0.19 -2.64 -7.32
CA SER A 104 0.76 -1.63 -7.75
C SER A 104 2.19 -2.13 -7.56
N GLY A 105 3.11 -1.73 -8.43
CA GLY A 105 4.52 -2.07 -8.24
C GLY A 105 5.46 -1.15 -9.00
N ARG A 106 6.74 -1.45 -8.88
CA ARG A 106 7.83 -0.74 -9.56
C ARG A 106 8.59 -1.68 -10.47
N ILE A 107 9.33 -1.12 -11.40
CA ILE A 107 10.13 -1.87 -12.35
C ILE A 107 11.59 -1.65 -12.04
N HIS A 108 12.28 -2.75 -11.76
CA HIS A 108 13.72 -2.76 -11.54
C HIS A 108 14.33 -3.82 -12.45
N SER A 109 15.39 -3.47 -13.17
CA SER A 109 16.06 -4.37 -14.14
C SER A 109 15.08 -5.14 -15.05
N LEU A 110 14.11 -4.42 -15.64
CA LEU A 110 13.06 -4.95 -16.52
C LEU A 110 12.15 -6.03 -15.90
N LYS A 111 12.15 -6.17 -14.58
CA LYS A 111 11.27 -7.07 -13.83
C LYS A 111 10.23 -6.25 -13.08
N ALA A 112 9.01 -6.76 -13.01
CA ALA A 112 7.95 -6.15 -12.22
C ALA A 112 8.10 -6.60 -10.76
N HIS A 113 8.37 -5.65 -9.86
CA HIS A 113 8.54 -5.88 -8.44
C HIS A 113 7.36 -5.34 -7.64
N ILE A 114 6.95 -6.11 -6.64
CA ILE A 114 5.94 -5.75 -5.65
C ILE A 114 6.55 -5.96 -4.26
N THR A 115 6.03 -5.24 -3.27
CA THR A 115 6.46 -5.35 -1.87
C THR A 115 5.26 -5.23 -0.94
N GLN A 116 5.43 -5.60 0.32
CA GLN A 116 4.41 -5.45 1.37
C GLN A 116 4.00 -3.99 1.59
N CYS A 117 4.90 -3.02 1.32
CA CYS A 117 4.59 -1.60 1.38
C CYS A 117 3.85 -1.07 0.14
N GLY A 118 3.64 -1.90 -0.88
CA GLY A 118 2.86 -1.56 -2.06
C GLY A 118 1.35 -1.70 -1.84
N MET A 119 0.56 -1.29 -2.83
CA MET A 119 -0.87 -1.54 -2.83
C MET A 119 -1.18 -2.93 -3.42
N ALA A 120 -1.73 -3.82 -2.59
CA ALA A 120 -2.28 -5.12 -3.00
C ALA A 120 -3.67 -5.33 -2.39
N LEU A 121 -4.71 -4.80 -3.04
CA LEU A 121 -6.09 -4.83 -2.52
C LEU A 121 -6.91 -5.96 -3.15
N PRO A 122 -7.52 -6.86 -2.35
CA PRO A 122 -8.46 -7.86 -2.87
C PRO A 122 -9.60 -7.19 -3.63
N TRP A 123 -9.89 -7.64 -4.86
CA TRP A 123 -10.83 -6.96 -5.75
C TRP A 123 -12.27 -6.86 -5.18
N ASN A 124 -12.67 -7.83 -4.37
CA ASN A 124 -13.96 -7.83 -3.68
C ASN A 124 -14.05 -6.77 -2.58
N GLN A 125 -12.93 -6.30 -2.03
CA GLN A 125 -12.85 -5.25 -1.01
C GLN A 125 -12.63 -3.85 -1.61
N VAL A 126 -12.27 -3.74 -2.90
CA VAL A 126 -12.09 -2.44 -3.55
C VAL A 126 -13.43 -1.73 -3.72
N THR A 127 -13.59 -0.58 -3.05
CA THR A 127 -14.83 0.19 -3.01
C THR A 127 -15.21 0.74 -4.39
N ARG A 128 -16.50 1.05 -4.60
CA ARG A 128 -16.96 1.70 -5.85
C ARG A 128 -16.19 2.99 -6.14
N ARG A 129 -15.83 3.75 -5.10
CA ARG A 129 -15.08 5.00 -5.22
C ARG A 129 -13.63 4.76 -5.60
N GLN A 130 -12.94 3.79 -4.98
CA GLN A 130 -11.60 3.38 -5.38
C GLN A 130 -11.57 2.87 -6.82
N ARG A 131 -12.57 2.09 -7.27
CA ARG A 131 -12.68 1.66 -8.68
C ARG A 131 -12.79 2.85 -9.63
N LYS A 132 -13.52 3.91 -9.27
CA LYS A 132 -13.58 5.16 -10.05
C LYS A 132 -12.23 5.89 -10.03
N GLY A 133 -11.54 5.89 -8.89
CA GLY A 133 -10.17 6.37 -8.72
C GLY A 133 -9.20 5.70 -9.71
N LEU A 134 -9.10 4.38 -9.65
CA LEU A 134 -8.22 3.56 -10.48
C LEU A 134 -8.43 3.77 -11.98
N ARG A 135 -9.69 3.93 -12.42
CA ARG A 135 -10.00 4.08 -13.85
C ARG A 135 -9.50 5.39 -14.45
N GLN A 136 -9.46 6.48 -13.69
CA GLN A 136 -9.15 7.80 -14.25
C GLN A 136 -8.74 8.83 -13.21
N LEU A 137 -9.49 8.93 -12.10
CA LEU A 137 -9.38 10.08 -11.21
C LEU A 137 -8.08 10.12 -10.40
N TYR A 138 -7.48 8.98 -10.08
CA TYR A 138 -6.19 8.96 -9.40
C TYR A 138 -5.08 9.56 -10.28
N LYS A 139 -5.08 9.28 -11.60
CA LYS A 139 -4.15 9.89 -12.55
C LYS A 139 -4.27 11.41 -12.56
N GLN A 140 -5.50 11.93 -12.62
CA GLN A 140 -5.77 13.37 -12.58
C GLN A 140 -5.29 14.02 -11.27
N GLY A 141 -5.37 13.28 -10.17
CA GLY A 141 -4.97 13.74 -8.86
C GLY A 141 -3.47 13.61 -8.54
N CYS A 142 -2.65 13.05 -9.43
CA CYS A 142 -1.21 12.86 -9.15
C CYS A 142 -0.41 14.16 -9.04
N THR A 143 -0.96 15.29 -9.47
CA THR A 143 -0.37 16.62 -9.25
C THR A 143 -0.56 17.14 -7.81
N CYS A 144 -1.34 16.44 -7.00
CA CYS A 144 -1.64 16.79 -5.62
C CYS A 144 -0.98 15.83 -4.64
N ASN A 145 -0.45 16.38 -3.56
CA ASN A 145 0.11 15.61 -2.48
C ASN A 145 -1.01 15.08 -1.56
N ILE A 146 -0.80 13.92 -0.95
CA ILE A 146 -1.65 13.41 0.14
C ILE A 146 -0.76 13.21 1.35
N LYS A 147 -0.98 14.00 2.39
CA LYS A 147 -0.16 13.97 3.60
C LYS A 147 -0.88 13.20 4.69
N TYR A 148 -0.27 12.09 5.12
CA TYR A 148 -0.75 11.34 6.26
C TYR A 148 -0.52 12.14 7.55
N CYS A 149 -1.54 12.20 8.39
CA CYS A 149 -1.55 12.98 9.62
C CYS A 149 -1.84 12.03 10.79
N MET A 150 -0.78 11.46 11.36
CA MET A 150 -0.83 10.52 12.50
C MET A 150 -1.51 11.11 13.74
N PHE A 151 -1.16 12.36 14.09
CA PHE A 151 -1.44 12.93 15.41
C PHE A 151 -2.35 14.16 15.39
N GLY A 152 -3.12 14.34 14.31
CA GLY A 152 -3.98 15.51 14.10
C GLY A 152 -5.06 15.74 15.15
N GLY A 153 -5.27 14.79 16.06
CA GLY A 153 -6.17 14.89 17.22
C GLY A 153 -5.48 15.01 18.58
N LEU A 154 -4.19 14.65 18.70
CA LEU A 154 -3.46 14.59 19.98
C LEU A 154 -2.51 15.77 20.20
N TYR A 155 -1.91 16.32 19.15
CA TYR A 155 -0.88 17.39 19.24
C TYR A 155 -1.18 18.64 18.39
N GLY A 156 -2.39 18.75 17.83
CA GLY A 156 -2.82 19.91 17.06
C GLY A 156 -3.49 19.54 15.72
N LYS A 157 -4.18 20.50 15.10
CA LYS A 157 -4.88 20.31 13.81
C LYS A 157 -3.86 20.00 12.69
N CYS A 158 -4.17 19.07 11.80
CA CYS A 158 -3.34 18.81 10.62
C CYS A 158 -3.12 20.11 9.82
N THR A 159 -1.86 20.50 9.64
CA THR A 159 -1.48 21.69 8.86
C THR A 159 -2.06 21.57 7.45
N ARG A 160 -2.77 22.61 7.00
CA ARG A 160 -3.31 22.65 5.63
C ARG A 160 -2.27 23.23 4.71
N HIS A 161 -1.95 22.50 3.64
CA HIS A 161 -1.15 23.04 2.55
C HIS A 161 -1.99 23.17 1.30
N ARG A 162 -1.73 24.21 0.50
CA ARG A 162 -2.48 24.49 -0.72
C ARG A 162 -2.37 23.35 -1.72
N ASP A 163 -1.25 22.66 -1.78
CA ASP A 163 -0.96 21.58 -2.73
C ASP A 163 -1.26 20.17 -2.19
N SER A 164 -1.88 20.03 -1.01
CA SER A 164 -2.08 18.72 -0.39
C SER A 164 -3.45 18.48 0.25
N CYS A 165 -3.91 17.24 0.19
CA CYS A 165 -5.03 16.76 0.99
C CYS A 165 -4.53 16.08 2.27
N ASN A 166 -5.11 16.45 3.42
CA ASN A 166 -4.82 15.80 4.69
C ASN A 166 -5.58 14.48 4.80
N TRP A 167 -4.85 13.42 5.15
CA TRP A 167 -5.36 12.06 5.32
C TRP A 167 -5.11 11.58 6.74
N ASN A 168 -6.17 11.23 7.46
CA ASN A 168 -6.07 10.81 8.86
C ASN A 168 -7.01 9.66 9.23
N SER A 169 -7.87 9.19 8.32
CA SER A 169 -8.81 8.13 8.62
C SER A 169 -9.05 7.18 7.46
N HIS A 170 -9.72 6.07 7.78
CA HIS A 170 -10.21 5.11 6.81
C HIS A 170 -11.23 5.73 5.82
N CYS A 171 -11.96 6.78 6.23
CA CYS A 171 -12.92 7.45 5.35
C CYS A 171 -12.26 7.98 4.08
N GLU A 172 -11.11 8.66 4.19
CA GLU A 172 -10.36 9.10 3.02
C GLU A 172 -9.80 7.91 2.25
N THR A 173 -9.26 6.89 2.92
CA THR A 173 -8.71 5.68 2.27
C THR A 173 -9.72 5.02 1.32
N GLU A 174 -10.98 4.93 1.74
CA GLU A 174 -12.03 4.28 0.97
C GLU A 174 -12.74 5.19 -0.03
N ASN A 175 -12.94 6.46 0.35
CA ASN A 175 -13.88 7.35 -0.31
C ASN A 175 -13.25 8.66 -0.81
N GLY A 176 -12.00 8.92 -0.44
CA GLY A 176 -11.21 10.08 -0.80
C GLY A 176 -10.57 9.96 -2.19
N ILE A 177 -10.66 11.05 -2.95
CA ILE A 177 -9.83 11.28 -4.14
C ILE A 177 -9.38 12.73 -4.09
N CYS A 178 -8.08 12.97 -4.02
CA CYS A 178 -7.50 14.30 -3.92
C CYS A 178 -7.30 14.88 -5.32
N LEU A 179 -7.92 16.01 -5.64
CA LEU A 179 -7.84 16.63 -6.97
C LEU A 179 -7.44 18.09 -6.87
N ARG A 180 -6.72 18.57 -7.88
CA ARG A 180 -6.43 19.99 -8.08
C ARG A 180 -7.75 20.71 -8.41
N GLN A 181 -7.97 21.85 -7.76
CA GLN A 181 -9.08 22.77 -7.99
C GLN A 181 -8.61 23.92 -8.89
N ASP A 182 -9.56 24.64 -9.47
CA ASP A 182 -9.28 25.77 -10.39
C ASP A 182 -8.48 26.89 -9.72
N ASN A 183 -8.68 27.09 -8.41
CA ASN A 183 -7.90 28.05 -7.61
C ASN A 183 -6.45 27.58 -7.29
N GLY A 184 -5.99 26.49 -7.91
CA GLY A 184 -4.67 25.91 -7.71
C GLY A 184 -4.51 25.09 -6.42
N SER A 185 -5.53 25.02 -5.56
CA SER A 185 -5.46 24.21 -4.34
C SER A 185 -5.79 22.73 -4.60
N CYS A 186 -5.38 21.85 -3.70
CA CYS A 186 -5.69 20.43 -3.73
C CYS A 186 -6.69 20.10 -2.63
N MET A 187 -7.81 19.48 -3.01
CA MET A 187 -8.90 19.19 -2.08
C MET A 187 -9.47 17.79 -2.35
N TRP A 188 -10.03 17.19 -1.30
CA TRP A 188 -10.82 15.98 -1.44
C TRP A 188 -12.05 16.26 -2.30
N SER A 189 -12.15 15.58 -3.43
CA SER A 189 -13.28 15.66 -4.36
C SER A 189 -14.61 15.38 -3.64
N LYS A 190 -15.64 16.19 -3.93
CA LYS A 190 -16.97 16.07 -3.34
C LYS A 190 -17.50 14.64 -3.48
N ASN A 191 -17.83 14.02 -2.34
CA ASN A 191 -18.38 12.68 -2.27
C ASN A 191 -19.27 12.55 -1.03
N ARG A 192 -20.54 12.17 -1.23
CA ARG A 192 -21.52 11.98 -0.14
C ARG A 192 -21.06 10.91 0.86
N LEU A 193 -20.46 9.82 0.39
CA LEU A 193 -19.97 8.75 1.27
C LEU A 193 -18.81 9.22 2.16
N LEU A 194 -17.90 10.03 1.61
CA LEU A 194 -16.82 10.63 2.39
C LEU A 194 -17.36 11.59 3.46
N ALA A 195 -18.32 12.45 3.09
CA ALA A 195 -18.92 13.39 4.02
C ALA A 195 -19.68 12.69 5.16
N ALA A 196 -20.46 11.65 4.84
CA ALA A 196 -21.18 10.84 5.82
C ALA A 196 -20.23 10.07 6.75
N CYS A 197 -19.13 9.53 6.22
CA CYS A 197 -18.14 8.82 7.02
C CYS A 197 -17.39 9.73 8.01
N ARG A 198 -17.05 10.96 7.59
CA ARG A 198 -16.37 11.95 8.46
C ARG A 198 -17.26 12.49 9.58
N HIS A 199 -18.56 12.59 9.31
CA HIS A 199 -19.54 13.12 10.24
C HIS A 199 -20.67 12.10 10.40
N PRO A 200 -20.42 10.98 11.08
CA PRO A 200 -21.48 10.02 11.35
C PRO A 200 -22.57 10.72 12.15
N LYS A 201 -23.81 10.69 11.64
CA LYS A 201 -24.95 11.16 12.43
C LYS A 201 -25.04 10.26 13.66
N ARG A 202 -25.31 10.83 14.84
CA ARG A 202 -25.39 10.10 16.13
C ARG A 202 -26.30 8.84 16.10
N ASN A 203 -27.20 8.70 15.12
CA ASN A 203 -28.13 7.57 14.97
C ASN A 203 -28.03 6.75 13.67
N SER A 204 -26.95 6.83 12.89
CA SER A 204 -26.77 5.93 11.74
C SER A 204 -26.00 4.67 12.16
N THR A 205 -26.71 3.56 12.33
CA THR A 205 -26.12 2.21 12.39
C THR A 205 -25.31 1.96 11.12
N ILE A 206 -23.99 1.81 11.29
CA ILE A 206 -23.09 1.41 10.20
C ILE A 206 -23.31 -0.10 9.98
N PRO A 207 -23.62 -0.58 8.76
CA PRO A 207 -23.74 -2.00 8.50
C PRO A 207 -22.37 -2.69 8.65
N GLY A 208 -22.28 -3.62 9.62
CA GLY A 208 -21.41 -4.78 9.60
C GLY A 208 -19.91 -4.52 9.45
N TRP A 209 -19.25 -4.14 10.54
CA TRP A 209 -17.81 -4.34 10.66
C TRP A 209 -17.53 -5.82 10.89
N HIS A 210 -17.15 -6.55 9.84
CA HIS A 210 -16.50 -7.85 10.03
C HIS A 210 -15.07 -7.59 10.51
N THR A 211 -14.86 -7.71 11.81
CA THR A 211 -13.54 -7.85 12.43
C THR A 211 -12.95 -9.18 12.01
N ASN A 212 -12.22 -9.18 10.89
CA ASN A 212 -11.19 -10.18 10.65
C ASN A 212 -9.83 -9.47 10.80
N MET A 213 -9.44 -9.29 12.06
CA MET A 213 -8.02 -9.39 12.40
C MET A 213 -7.60 -10.81 12.00
N ILE A 214 -6.67 -10.90 11.07
CA ILE A 214 -5.99 -12.13 10.64
C ILE A 214 -4.55 -11.96 11.16
N PRO A 215 -3.92 -13.05 11.62
CA PRO A 215 -3.00 -13.06 12.75
C PRO A 215 -1.65 -12.41 12.48
#